data_AF-A0A939I3H9-F1
#
_entry.id   AF-A0A939I3H9-F1
#
_cell.length_a   1.000
_cell.length_b   1.000
_cell.length_c   1.000
_cell.angle_alpha   90.00
_cell.angle_beta   90.00
_cell.angle_gamma   90.00
#
_symmetry.space_group_name_H-M   'P 1'
#
loop_
_entity.id
_entity.type
_entity.pdbx_description
1 polymer ?
#
loop_
_entity_poly.entity_id
_entity_poly.type
_entity_poly.pdbx_seq_one_letter_code
_entity_poly.pdbx_strand_id
1 'polypeptide(L)'
;MIQSGNWKHIYCHLKGDVLSADGRPYLIDRDGGIQLWQGQQVLTGQRIARVGMSGRTNGPHLHWGLKHANQWVDPALVLKAMYSSGRQNPHWQRAAQRGAAIAVRAGGVCSLVAQP
;
A
#
# COMPACT_ATOMS: atom_id res chain seq x y z
N MET A 1 0.17 -6.30 -2.19
CA MET A 1 1.23 -5.36 -2.65
C MET A 1 0.62 -4.40 -3.66
N ILE A 2 1.13 -3.18 -3.77
CA ILE A 2 0.69 -2.19 -4.76
C ILE A 2 1.92 -1.74 -5.58
N GLN A 3 1.77 -1.52 -6.88
CA GLN A 3 2.88 -1.20 -7.79
C GLN A 3 2.65 0.06 -8.62
N SER A 4 3.63 0.95 -8.61
CA SER A 4 3.67 2.18 -9.42
C SER A 4 4.96 2.21 -10.24
N GLY A 5 4.90 1.79 -11.50
CA GLY A 5 6.11 1.58 -12.31
C GLY A 5 7.08 0.61 -11.64
N ASN A 6 8.32 1.05 -11.41
CA ASN A 6 9.37 0.26 -10.76
C ASN A 6 9.25 0.22 -9.23
N TRP A 7 8.28 0.93 -8.65
CA TRP A 7 8.04 0.95 -7.21
C TRP A 7 7.09 -0.17 -6.79
N LYS A 8 7.44 -0.85 -5.70
CA LYS A 8 6.59 -1.83 -5.01
C LYS A 8 6.35 -1.33 -3.58
N HIS A 9 5.07 -1.23 -3.22
CA HIS A 9 4.60 -0.80 -1.91
C HIS A 9 4.00 -2.03 -1.22
N ILE A 10 4.54 -2.34 -0.05
CA ILE A 10 4.18 -3.51 0.75
C ILE A 10 3.54 -3.00 2.03
N TYR A 11 2.34 -3.46 2.31
CA TYR A 11 1.56 -3.07 3.48
C TYR A 11 1.23 -4.32 4.28
N CYS A 12 1.49 -4.28 5.59
CA CYS A 12 1.18 -5.36 6.51
C CYS A 12 0.32 -4.83 7.66
N HIS A 13 -0.33 -5.74 8.40
CA HIS A 13 -1.29 -5.41 9.45
C HIS A 13 -2.50 -4.62 8.94
N LEU A 14 -3.02 -4.97 7.78
CA LEU A 14 -4.27 -4.41 7.28
C LEU A 14 -5.48 -5.14 7.90
N LYS A 15 -6.60 -4.43 8.09
CA LYS A 15 -7.90 -5.03 8.40
C LYS A 15 -8.47 -5.76 7.19
N GLY A 16 -9.35 -6.71 7.49
CA GLY A 16 -10.05 -7.50 6.48
C GLY A 16 -9.38 -8.85 6.23
N ASP A 17 -9.97 -9.57 5.30
CA ASP A 17 -9.56 -10.92 4.91
C ASP A 17 -9.20 -10.95 3.43
N VAL A 18 -8.31 -11.86 3.05
CA VAL A 18 -8.05 -12.15 1.63
C VAL A 18 -8.90 -13.34 1.23
N LEU A 19 -9.86 -13.11 0.35
CA LEU A 19 -10.69 -14.15 -0.25
C LEU A 19 -10.29 -14.35 -1.71
N SER A 20 -10.87 -15.36 -2.36
CA SER A 20 -10.67 -15.63 -3.78
C SER A 20 -12.03 -15.83 -4.46
N ALA A 21 -12.20 -15.26 -5.65
CA ALA A 21 -13.32 -15.52 -6.54
C ALA A 21 -12.76 -15.75 -7.94
N ASP A 22 -13.20 -16.82 -8.61
CA ASP A 22 -12.72 -17.23 -9.93
C ASP A 22 -11.18 -17.32 -10.03
N GLY A 23 -10.55 -17.81 -8.95
CA GLY A 23 -9.08 -17.91 -8.85
C GLY A 23 -8.36 -16.57 -8.69
N ARG A 24 -9.08 -15.45 -8.61
CA ARG A 24 -8.52 -14.10 -8.42
C ARG A 24 -8.68 -13.68 -6.96
N PRO A 25 -7.59 -13.44 -6.22
CA PRO A 25 -7.67 -12.99 -4.85
C PRO A 25 -8.09 -11.52 -4.77
N TYR A 26 -8.82 -11.19 -3.71
CA TYR A 26 -9.20 -9.84 -3.35
C TYR A 26 -9.18 -9.67 -1.83
N LEU A 27 -8.80 -8.48 -1.38
CA LEU A 27 -8.94 -8.05 0.01
C LEU A 27 -10.38 -7.56 0.23
N ILE A 28 -11.01 -7.98 1.32
CA ILE A 28 -12.31 -7.47 1.75
C ILE A 28 -12.27 -7.07 3.22
N ASP A 29 -12.70 -5.85 3.50
CA ASP A 29 -12.87 -5.31 4.84
C ASP A 29 -14.30 -4.80 4.97
N ARG A 30 -15.18 -5.64 5.54
CA ARG A 30 -16.63 -5.42 5.57
C ARG A 30 -17.02 -4.19 6.40
N ASP A 31 -16.51 -4.05 7.62
CA ASP A 31 -16.82 -2.85 8.43
C ASP A 31 -16.15 -1.59 7.88
N GLY A 32 -15.10 -1.73 7.08
CA GLY A 32 -14.45 -0.61 6.41
C GLY A 32 -15.12 -0.18 5.11
N GLY A 33 -16.00 -1.03 4.56
CA GLY A 33 -16.58 -0.86 3.21
C GLY A 33 -15.52 -0.89 2.11
N ILE A 34 -14.45 -1.67 2.27
CA ILE A 34 -13.32 -1.71 1.32
C ILE A 34 -13.26 -3.08 0.67
N GLN A 35 -13.15 -3.08 -0.66
CA GLN A 35 -12.88 -4.26 -1.46
C GLN A 35 -11.84 -3.92 -2.51
N LEU A 36 -10.76 -4.71 -2.57
CA LEU A 36 -9.62 -4.44 -3.43
C LEU A 36 -9.16 -5.70 -4.16
N TRP A 37 -9.34 -5.72 -5.48
CA TRP A 37 -9.02 -6.87 -6.30
C TRP A 37 -7.56 -6.89 -6.73
N GLN A 38 -6.98 -8.08 -6.87
CA GLN A 38 -5.73 -8.22 -7.62
C GLN A 38 -5.93 -7.73 -9.07
N GLY A 39 -4.99 -6.92 -9.53
CA GLY A 39 -4.98 -6.27 -10.83
C GLY A 39 -5.76 -4.94 -10.87
N GLN A 40 -6.48 -4.59 -9.79
CA GLN A 40 -7.23 -3.35 -9.74
C GLN A 40 -6.29 -2.13 -9.83
N GLN A 41 -6.67 -1.17 -10.67
CA GLN A 41 -6.04 0.14 -10.70
C GLN A 41 -6.59 0.98 -9.55
N VAL A 42 -5.69 1.61 -8.80
CA VAL A 42 -6.03 2.56 -7.75
C VAL A 42 -5.41 3.92 -8.05
N LEU A 43 -6.10 4.97 -7.62
CA LEU A 43 -5.62 6.33 -7.75
C LEU A 43 -4.77 6.74 -6.55
N THR A 44 -3.86 7.68 -6.75
CA THR A 44 -3.16 8.32 -5.62
C THR A 44 -4.18 8.97 -4.68
N GLY A 45 -4.01 8.74 -3.37
CA GLY A 45 -4.93 9.23 -2.35
C GLY A 45 -6.18 8.35 -2.14
N GLN A 46 -6.38 7.32 -2.96
CA GLN A 46 -7.47 6.36 -2.75
C GLN A 46 -7.24 5.55 -1.47
N ARG A 47 -8.28 5.42 -0.66
CA ARG A 47 -8.27 4.55 0.52
C ARG A 47 -8.25 3.09 0.07
N ILE A 48 -7.23 2.35 0.50
CA ILE A 48 -6.99 0.95 0.08
C ILE A 48 -7.24 -0.08 1.19
N ALA A 49 -7.18 0.32 2.46
CA ALA A 49 -7.39 -0.54 3.63
C ALA A 49 -7.50 0.29 4.92
N ARG A 50 -7.93 -0.34 6.02
CA ARG A 50 -7.77 0.18 7.40
C ARG A 50 -6.57 -0.50 8.08
N VAL A 51 -5.97 0.18 9.06
CA VAL A 51 -4.93 -0.41 9.92
C VAL A 51 -5.58 -1.40 10.90
N GLY A 52 -4.97 -2.57 10.99
CA GLY A 52 -5.36 -3.70 11.82
C GLY A 52 -4.29 -4.07 12.86
N MET A 53 -4.39 -5.29 13.36
CA MET A 53 -3.56 -5.84 14.45
C MET A 53 -3.26 -7.34 14.21
N SER A 54 -3.18 -7.76 12.95
CA SER A 54 -2.92 -9.18 12.64
C SER A 54 -1.44 -9.55 12.86
N GLY A 55 -1.16 -10.76 13.33
CA GLY A 55 0.22 -11.25 13.57
C GLY A 55 0.77 -10.94 14.98
N ARG A 56 2.09 -11.11 15.17
CA ARG A 56 2.78 -10.82 16.45
C ARG A 56 3.09 -9.33 16.53
N THR A 57 2.13 -8.54 16.99
CA THR A 57 2.26 -7.07 17.14
C THR A 57 1.91 -6.63 18.55
N ASN A 58 2.56 -5.57 19.05
CA ASN A 58 2.29 -5.01 20.38
C ASN A 58 1.18 -3.93 20.38
N GLY A 59 0.58 -3.65 19.22
CA GLY A 59 -0.42 -2.60 19.05
C GLY A 59 -0.77 -2.35 17.58
N PRO A 60 -1.90 -1.66 17.29
CA PRO A 60 -2.28 -1.33 15.93
C PRO A 60 -1.26 -0.39 15.29
N HIS A 61 -0.61 -0.83 14.22
CA HIS A 61 0.34 -0.02 13.48
C HIS A 61 0.36 -0.44 12.01
N LEU A 62 0.80 0.47 11.15
CA LEU A 62 1.04 0.16 9.75
C LEU A 62 2.50 -0.20 9.55
N HIS A 63 2.78 -1.43 9.13
CA HIS A 63 4.08 -1.75 8.55
C HIS A 63 4.03 -1.44 7.06
N TRP A 64 4.84 -0.48 6.62
CA TRP A 64 4.92 -0.07 5.23
C TRP A 64 6.36 -0.21 4.71
N GLY A 65 6.56 -1.13 3.77
CA GLY A 65 7.82 -1.37 3.10
C GLY A 65 7.81 -0.87 1.65
N LEU A 66 8.96 -0.39 1.18
CA LEU A 66 9.14 0.09 -0.18
C LEU A 66 10.30 -0.60 -0.88
N LYS A 67 10.09 -0.95 -2.15
CA LYS A 67 11.16 -1.33 -3.07
C LYS A 67 11.12 -0.47 -4.31
N HIS A 68 12.30 -0.11 -4.82
CA HIS A 68 12.48 0.47 -6.15
C HIS A 68 13.41 -0.44 -6.94
N ALA A 69 13.02 -0.83 -8.16
CA ALA A 69 13.82 -1.74 -8.99
C ALA A 69 14.26 -3.02 -8.23
N ASN A 70 13.36 -3.55 -7.40
CA ASN A 70 13.56 -4.73 -6.55
C ASN A 70 14.55 -4.57 -5.37
N GLN A 71 15.12 -3.39 -5.15
CA GLN A 71 15.94 -3.06 -3.99
C GLN A 71 15.09 -2.40 -2.91
N TRP A 72 15.35 -2.72 -1.64
CA TRP A 72 14.68 -2.06 -0.50
C TRP A 72 15.11 -0.60 -0.40
N VAL A 73 14.13 0.26 -0.12
CA VAL A 73 14.35 1.70 0.07
C VAL A 73 13.87 2.06 1.47
N ASP A 74 14.63 2.89 2.19
CA ASP A 74 14.19 3.47 3.46
C ASP A 74 12.93 4.35 3.23
N PRO A 75 11.76 3.97 3.77
CA PRO A 75 10.54 4.73 3.59
C PRO A 75 10.61 6.16 4.15
N ALA A 76 11.46 6.40 5.16
CA ALA A 76 11.62 7.73 5.75
C ALA A 76 12.19 8.74 4.74
N LEU A 77 13.11 8.30 3.87
CA LEU A 77 13.67 9.15 2.80
C LEU A 77 12.59 9.54 1.79
N VAL A 78 11.75 8.59 1.40
CA VAL A 78 10.65 8.83 0.46
C VAL A 78 9.63 9.80 1.05
N LEU A 79 9.24 9.60 2.31
CA LEU A 79 8.33 10.52 3.02
C LEU A 79 8.88 11.94 3.12
N LYS A 80 10.17 12.09 3.47
CA LYS A 80 10.82 13.41 3.52
C LYS A 80 10.82 14.10 2.17
N ALA A 81 11.14 13.36 1.09
CA ALA A 81 11.10 13.89 -0.27
C ALA A 81 9.67 14.31 -0.66
N MET A 82 8.67 13.46 -0.42
CA MET A 82 7.26 13.77 -0.69
C MET A 82 6.78 15.02 0.05
N TYR A 83 7.09 15.13 1.34
CA TYR A 83 6.73 16.30 2.16
C TYR A 83 7.40 17.58 1.64
N SER A 84 8.69 17.50 1.30
CA SER A 84 9.46 18.64 0.78
C SER A 84 8.92 19.12 -0.56
N SER A 85 8.59 18.20 -1.46
CA SER A 85 7.97 18.52 -2.76
C SER A 85 6.56 19.10 -2.61
N GLY A 86 5.75 18.58 -1.68
CA GLY A 86 4.40 19.10 -1.41
C GLY A 86 4.40 20.51 -0.84
N ARG A 87 5.40 20.85 -0.01
CA ARG A 87 5.58 22.22 0.52
C ARG A 87 5.91 23.25 -0.55
N GLN A 88 6.56 22.83 -1.63
CA GLN A 88 6.94 23.70 -2.76
C GLN A 88 5.79 23.93 -3.74
N ASN A 89 4.69 23.17 -3.66
CA ASN A 89 3.58 23.30 -4.60
C ASN A 89 2.20 23.14 -3.91
N PRO A 90 1.61 24.22 -3.35
CA PRO A 90 0.44 24.15 -2.49
C PRO A 90 -0.88 23.76 -3.20
N HIS A 91 -0.87 23.51 -4.51
CA HIS A 91 -2.08 23.24 -5.32
C HIS A 91 -2.37 21.75 -5.58
N TRP A 92 -2.08 20.86 -4.62
CA TRP A 92 -2.22 19.39 -4.75
C TRP A 92 -3.61 18.88 -5.22
N GLN A 93 -4.63 19.73 -5.24
CA GLN A 93 -5.97 19.44 -5.77
C GLN A 93 -6.03 19.22 -7.29
N ARG A 94 -5.08 19.71 -8.11
CA ARG A 94 -5.13 19.54 -9.59
C ARG A 94 -4.23 18.44 -10.15
N ALA A 95 -3.17 18.04 -9.45
CA ALA A 95 -2.25 17.00 -9.93
C ALA A 95 -2.79 15.57 -9.71
N ALA A 96 -3.56 15.34 -8.63
CA ALA A 96 -4.19 14.04 -8.36
C ALA A 96 -5.22 13.62 -9.44
N GLN A 97 -5.79 14.59 -10.16
CA GLN A 97 -6.78 14.38 -11.22
C GLN A 97 -6.15 13.94 -12.56
N ARG A 98 -4.81 13.99 -12.70
CA ARG A 98 -4.09 13.50 -13.89
C ARG A 98 -3.56 12.06 -13.74
N GLY A 99 -3.90 11.40 -12.62
CA GLY A 99 -4.03 9.94 -12.47
C GLY A 99 -2.90 9.07 -13.02
N ALA A 100 -1.82 8.86 -12.27
CA ALA A 100 -1.06 7.63 -12.39
C ALA A 100 -1.92 6.49 -11.80
N ALA A 101 -2.44 5.62 -12.66
CA ALA A 101 -3.13 4.42 -12.24
C ALA A 101 -2.09 3.42 -11.70
N ILE A 102 -2.25 3.00 -10.44
CA ILE A 102 -1.33 2.13 -9.71
C ILE A 102 -1.99 0.75 -9.56
N ALA A 103 -1.31 -0.32 -9.95
CA ALA A 103 -1.91 -1.66 -9.95
C ALA A 103 -1.71 -2.40 -8.63
N VAL A 104 -2.78 -3.03 -8.11
CA VAL A 104 -2.72 -3.94 -6.97
C VAL A 104 -2.24 -5.31 -7.43
N ARG A 105 -1.31 -5.93 -6.70
CA ARG A 105 -0.86 -7.31 -6.95
C ARG A 105 -0.96 -8.17 -5.69
N ALA A 106 -1.29 -9.44 -5.88
CA ALA A 106 -1.14 -10.43 -4.83
C ALA A 106 0.33 -10.48 -4.39
N GLY A 107 0.53 -10.49 -3.08
CA GLY A 107 1.84 -10.68 -2.45
C GLY A 107 1.70 -11.74 -1.37
N GLY A 108 2.74 -12.55 -1.21
CA GLY A 108 2.83 -13.53 -0.13
C GLY A 108 2.83 -12.88 1.25
N VAL A 109 2.64 -13.71 2.27
CA VAL A 109 2.63 -13.35 3.69
C VAL A 109 3.85 -12.48 4.01
N CYS A 110 3.61 -11.37 4.69
CA CYS A 110 4.65 -10.51 5.26
C CYS A 110 5.31 -11.27 6.42
N SER A 111 6.12 -12.27 6.09
CA SER A 111 6.95 -12.97 7.09
C SER A 111 8.03 -12.00 7.51
N LEU A 112 7.91 -11.53 8.75
CA LEU A 112 8.91 -10.74 9.44
C LEU A 112 10.15 -11.63 9.64
N VAL A 113 10.95 -11.81 8.60
CA VAL A 113 12.35 -12.17 8.79
C VAL A 113 13.02 -10.85 9.15
N ALA A 114 13.11 -10.58 10.45
CA ALA A 114 14.15 -9.73 10.97
C ALA A 114 15.46 -10.34 10.47
N GLN A 115 16.08 -9.73 9.47
CA GLN A 115 17.44 -10.07 9.09
C GLN A 115 18.37 -9.31 10.04
N PRO A 116 19.44 -9.95 10.55
CA PRO A 116 20.42 -9.31 11.42
C PRO A 116 21.12 -8.12 10.75
#